data_AF-A0A2J6X5K2-F1
#
_entry.id   AF-A0A2J6X5K2-F1
#
_cell.length_a   1.000
_cell.length_b   1.000
_cell.length_c   1.000
_cell.angle_alpha   90.00
_cell.angle_beta   90.00
_cell.angle_gamma   90.00
#
_symmetry.space_group_name_H-M   'P 1'
#
loop_
_entity.id
_entity.type
_entity.pdbx_description
1 polymer ?
#
loop_
_entity_poly.entity_id
_entity_poly.type
_entity_poly.pdbx_seq_one_letter_code
_entity_poly.pdbx_strand_id
1 'polypeptide(L)'
;VEKLGGFVTWDAINRVVSIQIDKKTIELQIGNSIAKVNGKEVAIDPTNPYIKPLIINDRTMIPVRFVAEQIGCSITWNDRERKITIEYLMP
;
A
#
# COMPACT_ATOMS: atom_id res chain seq x y z
N VAL A 1 5.13 2.97 7.33
CA VAL A 1 4.50 4.29 7.08
C VAL A 1 4.70 5.21 8.27
N GLU A 2 4.04 5.00 9.41
CA GLU A 2 4.12 5.91 10.56
C GLU A 2 5.54 6.06 11.13
N LYS A 3 6.28 4.95 11.18
CA LYS A 3 7.71 4.96 11.55
C LYS A 3 8.61 5.70 10.56
N LEU A 4 8.12 5.99 9.36
CA LEU A 4 8.81 6.76 8.32
C LEU A 4 8.30 8.21 8.27
N GLY A 5 7.49 8.65 9.25
CA GLY A 5 6.94 10.01 9.31
C GLY A 5 5.65 10.23 8.52
N GLY A 6 5.06 9.17 7.95
CA GLY A 6 3.75 9.25 7.27
C GLY A 6 2.55 9.09 8.21
N PHE A 7 1.36 9.33 7.67
CA PHE A 7 0.07 9.20 8.36
C PHE A 7 -0.84 8.25 7.58
N VAL A 8 -1.65 7.49 8.31
CA VAL A 8 -2.67 6.60 7.73
C VAL A 8 -4.02 6.98 8.30
N THR A 9 -5.01 7.18 7.44
CA THR A 9 -6.40 7.47 7.82
C THR A 9 -7.36 6.47 7.20
N TRP A 10 -8.52 6.31 7.84
CA TRP A 10 -9.60 5.45 7.39
C TRP A 10 -10.88 6.27 7.23
N ASP A 11 -11.43 6.27 6.02
CA ASP A 11 -12.77 6.77 5.72
C ASP A 11 -13.75 5.60 5.71
N ALA A 12 -14.59 5.51 6.73
CA ALA A 12 -15.56 4.44 6.89
C ALA A 12 -16.73 4.52 5.89
N ILE A 13 -17.08 5.72 5.40
CA ILE A 13 -18.21 5.94 4.49
C ILE A 13 -17.82 5.45 3.10
N ASN A 14 -16.66 5.90 2.61
CA ASN A 14 -16.18 5.54 1.27
C ASN A 14 -15.37 4.24 1.26
N ARG A 15 -15.06 3.70 2.44
CA ARG A 15 -14.21 2.53 2.66
C ARG A 15 -12.83 2.70 2.02
N VAL A 16 -12.18 3.81 2.33
CA VAL A 16 -10.88 4.21 1.77
C VAL A 16 -9.83 4.30 2.87
N VAL A 17 -8.69 3.66 2.64
CA VAL A 17 -7.46 3.92 3.39
C VAL A 17 -6.66 4.98 2.65
N SER A 18 -6.31 6.06 3.33
CA SER A 18 -5.44 7.10 2.77
C SER A 18 -4.12 7.11 3.51
N ILE A 19 -3.03 7.01 2.75
CA ILE A 19 -1.65 7.05 3.24
C ILE A 19 -1.01 8.33 2.72
N GLN A 20 -0.51 9.14 3.63
CA GLN A 20 0.23 10.36 3.31
C GLN A 20 1.65 10.26 3.86
N ILE A 21 2.65 10.50 3.02
CA ILE A 21 4.05 10.59 3.44
C ILE A 21 4.76 11.59 2.54
N ASP A 22 5.48 12.54 3.14
CA ASP A 22 6.05 13.70 2.45
C ASP A 22 5.04 14.41 1.54
N LYS A 23 5.21 14.31 0.22
CA LYS A 23 4.32 14.87 -0.82
C LYS A 23 3.49 13.82 -1.55
N LYS A 24 3.54 12.56 -1.10
CA LYS A 24 2.83 11.44 -1.73
C LYS A 24 1.58 11.09 -0.95
N THR A 25 0.47 11.01 -1.67
CA THR A 25 -0.83 10.52 -1.19
C THR A 25 -1.19 9.25 -1.94
N ILE A 26 -1.53 8.19 -1.22
CA ILE A 26 -1.97 6.90 -1.78
C ILE A 26 -3.34 6.59 -1.18
N GLU A 27 -4.33 6.38 -2.03
CA GLU A 27 -5.70 6.05 -1.63
C GLU A 27 -6.06 4.66 -2.14
N LEU A 28 -6.53 3.83 -1.22
CA LEU A 28 -6.81 2.41 -1.43
C LEU A 28 -8.25 2.14 -0.98
N GLN A 29 -9.14 1.91 -1.94
CA GLN A 29 -10.53 1.57 -1.65
C GLN A 29 -10.69 0.05 -1.45
N ILE A 30 -11.43 -0.36 -0.41
CA ILE A 30 -11.68 -1.78 -0.16
C ILE A 30 -12.36 -2.45 -1.36
N GLY A 31 -11.80 -3.57 -1.80
CA GLY A 31 -12.34 -4.37 -2.89
C GLY A 31 -12.02 -3.85 -4.30
N ASN A 32 -11.29 -2.75 -4.43
CA ASN A 32 -10.86 -2.17 -5.70
C ASN A 32 -9.38 -2.48 -5.98
N SER A 33 -9.07 -2.99 -7.17
CA SER A 33 -7.71 -3.29 -7.63
C SER A 33 -6.98 -2.09 -8.24
N ILE A 34 -7.66 -0.94 -8.32
CA ILE A 34 -7.10 0.34 -8.75
C ILE A 34 -6.98 1.26 -7.52
N ALA A 35 -5.77 1.75 -7.28
CA ALA A 35 -5.48 2.77 -6.28
C ALA A 35 -5.43 4.16 -6.92
N LYS A 36 -5.47 5.22 -6.10
CA LYS A 36 -5.08 6.56 -6.54
C LYS A 36 -3.75 6.93 -5.91
N VAL A 37 -2.77 7.32 -6.72
CA VAL A 37 -1.49 7.86 -6.27
C VAL A 37 -1.40 9.30 -6.73
N ASN A 38 -1.38 10.25 -5.79
CA ASN A 38 -1.46 11.69 -6.06
C ASN A 38 -2.63 12.04 -7.00
N GLY A 39 -3.79 11.42 -6.75
CA GLY A 39 -5.01 11.60 -7.54
C GLY A 39 -5.05 10.85 -8.89
N LYS A 40 -3.94 10.22 -9.33
CA LYS A 40 -3.90 9.43 -10.57
C LYS A 40 -4.20 7.97 -10.31
N GLU A 41 -5.01 7.35 -11.17
CA GLU A 41 -5.31 5.93 -11.08
C GLU A 41 -4.08 5.08 -11.42
N VAL A 42 -3.80 4.09 -10.58
CA VAL A 42 -2.68 3.16 -10.72
C VAL A 42 -3.19 1.77 -10.35
N ALA A 43 -3.00 0.79 -11.25
CA ALA A 43 -3.29 -0.61 -10.93
C ALA A 43 -2.38 -1.09 -9.79
N ILE A 44 -2.97 -1.71 -8.77
CA ILE A 44 -2.23 -2.23 -7.61
C ILE A 44 -1.29 -3.36 -8.05
N ASP A 45 -1.82 -4.27 -8.86
CA ASP A 45 -1.06 -5.30 -9.57
C ASP A 45 -1.59 -5.30 -11.02
N PRO A 46 -0.80 -4.84 -12.00
CA PRO A 46 -1.22 -4.80 -13.39
C PRO A 46 -1.54 -6.18 -14.00
N THR A 47 -1.06 -7.26 -13.36
CA THR A 47 -1.18 -8.63 -13.86
C THR A 47 -2.24 -9.45 -13.13
N ASN A 48 -2.70 -8.98 -11.95
CA ASN A 48 -3.64 -9.73 -11.11
C ASN A 48 -4.68 -8.81 -10.43
N PRO A 49 -5.91 -8.72 -10.98
CA PRO A 49 -6.97 -7.88 -10.41
C PRO A 49 -7.56 -8.42 -9.09
N TYR A 50 -7.17 -9.62 -8.65
CA TYR A 50 -7.57 -10.14 -7.33
C TYR A 50 -6.74 -9.54 -6.19
N ILE A 51 -5.60 -8.91 -6.48
CA ILE A 51 -4.80 -8.19 -5.48
C ILE A 51 -5.45 -6.83 -5.24
N LYS A 52 -6.03 -6.68 -4.05
CA LYS A 52 -6.78 -5.48 -3.65
C LYS A 52 -6.85 -5.36 -2.13
N PRO A 53 -7.17 -4.18 -1.59
CA PRO A 53 -7.39 -3.99 -0.16
C PRO A 53 -8.62 -4.78 0.29
N LEU A 54 -8.54 -5.43 1.44
CA LEU A 54 -9.60 -6.28 1.99
C LEU A 54 -9.79 -5.98 3.47
N ILE A 55 -10.97 -6.28 4.01
CA ILE A 55 -11.18 -6.34 5.46
C ILE A 55 -11.20 -7.82 5.85
N ILE A 56 -10.31 -8.20 6.76
CA ILE A 56 -10.21 -9.56 7.30
C ILE A 56 -10.13 -9.44 8.82
N ASN A 57 -11.06 -10.08 9.53
CA ASN A 57 -11.13 -10.05 11.00
C ASN A 57 -11.08 -8.61 11.55
N ASP A 58 -11.95 -7.75 11.02
CA ASP A 58 -12.06 -6.32 11.37
C ASP A 58 -10.78 -5.49 11.18
N ARG A 59 -9.82 -6.00 10.41
CA ARG A 59 -8.61 -5.27 10.04
C ARG A 59 -8.57 -5.03 8.54
N THR A 60 -8.20 -3.82 8.18
CA THR A 60 -7.91 -3.51 6.79
C THR A 60 -6.53 -4.04 6.42
N MET A 61 -6.52 -5.00 5.50
CA MET A 61 -5.34 -5.56 4.89
C MET A 61 -5.08 -4.86 3.56
N ILE A 62 -3.89 -4.30 3.39
CA ILE A 62 -3.48 -3.61 2.16
C ILE A 62 -2.31 -4.35 1.49
N PRO A 63 -2.19 -4.29 0.15
CA PRO A 63 -1.08 -4.90 -0.58
C PRO A 63 0.26 -4.25 -0.22
N VAL A 64 1.04 -4.90 0.66
CA VAL A 64 2.25 -4.33 1.24
C VAL A 64 3.28 -3.90 0.19
N ARG A 65 3.46 -4.71 -0.88
CA ARG A 65 4.44 -4.42 -1.94
C ARG A 65 4.13 -3.11 -2.64
N PHE A 66 2.91 -2.99 -3.14
CA PHE A 66 2.44 -1.79 -3.83
C PHE A 66 2.66 -0.54 -2.97
N VAL A 67 2.24 -0.58 -1.71
CA VAL A 67 2.39 0.57 -0.79
C VAL A 67 3.85 0.89 -0.55
N ALA A 68 4.68 -0.11 -0.26
CA ALA A 68 6.09 0.08 0.04
C ALA A 68 6.87 0.66 -1.16
N GLU A 69 6.65 0.16 -2.38
CA GLU A 69 7.26 0.71 -3.59
C GLU A 69 6.82 2.14 -3.86
N GLN A 70 5.53 2.45 -3.64
CA GLN A 70 5.04 3.82 -3.78
C GLN A 70 5.76 4.77 -2.81
N ILE A 71 6.07 4.36 -1.60
CA ILE A 71 6.77 5.22 -0.63
C ILE A 71 8.30 5.15 -0.74
N GLY A 72 8.85 4.58 -1.82
CA GLY A 72 10.28 4.57 -2.11
C GLY A 72 11.07 3.43 -1.47
N CYS A 73 10.39 2.42 -0.92
CA CYS A 73 11.08 1.24 -0.40
C CYS A 73 11.43 0.26 -1.52
N SER A 74 12.57 -0.41 -1.39
CA SER A 74 12.90 -1.61 -2.15
C SER A 74 12.38 -2.85 -1.44
N ILE A 75 12.06 -3.90 -2.19
CA ILE A 75 11.56 -5.17 -1.65
C ILE A 75 12.35 -6.32 -2.25
N THR A 76 12.85 -7.19 -1.39
CA THR A 76 13.56 -8.41 -1.80
C THR A 76 12.89 -9.63 -1.19
N TRP A 77 12.73 -10.69 -1.99
CA TRP A 77 12.26 -12.00 -1.56
C TRP A 77 13.42 -12.98 -1.46
N ASN A 78 13.60 -13.58 -0.29
CA ASN A 78 14.46 -14.74 -0.10
C ASN A 78 13.58 -15.99 -0.04
N ASP A 79 13.63 -16.79 -1.10
CA ASP A 79 12.79 -17.98 -1.22
C ASP A 79 13.17 -19.10 -0.26
N ARG A 80 14.48 -19.28 0.01
CA ARG A 80 14.98 -20.33 0.92
C ARG A 80 14.49 -20.11 2.35
N GLU A 81 14.53 -18.86 2.80
CA GLU A 81 14.12 -18.47 4.15
C GLU A 81 12.62 -18.13 4.24
N ARG A 82 11.92 -18.12 3.09
CA ARG A 82 10.55 -17.63 2.99
C ARG A 82 10.39 -16.23 3.61
N LYS A 83 11.37 -15.36 3.36
CA LYS A 83 11.52 -14.05 4.02
C LYS A 83 11.38 -12.91 3.03
N ILE A 84 10.58 -11.91 3.40
CA ILE A 84 10.51 -10.62 2.70
C ILE A 84 11.37 -9.62 3.46
N THR A 85 12.25 -8.92 2.76
CA THR A 85 12.97 -7.76 3.27
C THR A 85 12.44 -6.51 2.58
N ILE A 86 12.11 -5.49 3.37
CA ILE A 86 11.67 -4.18 2.89
C ILE A 86 12.67 -3.16 3.41
N GLU A 87 13.34 -2.45 2.50
CA GLU A 87 14.36 -1.47 2.86
C GLU A 87 13.91 -0.08 2.40
N TYR A 88 13.92 0.86 3.34
CA TYR A 88 13.73 2.26 3.03
C TYR A 88 15.10 2.87 2.77
N LEU A 89 15.39 3.18 1.51
CA LEU A 89 16.61 3.89 1.14
C LEU A 89 16.40 5.36 1.50
N MET A 90 17.23 5.89 2.41
CA MET A 90 17.14 7.31 2.77
C MET A 90 17.29 8.17 1.49
N PRO A 91 16.45 9.21 1.32
CA PRO A 91 16.57 10.15 0.20
C PRO A 91 17.86 10.97 0.25
#